data_AF-A0A914YLB6-F1
#
_entry.id   AF-A0A914YLB6-F1
#
_cell.length_a   1.000
_cell.length_b   1.000
_cell.length_c   1.000
_cell.angle_alpha   90.00
_cell.angle_beta   90.00
_cell.angle_gamma   90.00
#
_symmetry.space_group_name_H-M   'P 1'
#
loop_
_entity.id
_entity.type
_entity.pdbx_description
1 polymer ?
#
loop_
_entity_poly.entity_id
_entity_poly.type
_entity_poly.pdbx_seq_one_letter_code
_entity_poly.pdbx_strand_id
1 'polypeptide(L)'
;MMRQHFVTLLDVLTSLRNLRDNQDTTAVNFFDPLKECKCDPACTETTIDTTVSYAKFPMNKYVVLNSPSATQEFSCTKNTNFATSAECINWYSENSAAVGIFFDGLDYNSYVETPSYTISQALNELGGQMGFWLGVSIISLIEFIGLAAVLCMWCIHGKNVKIGPSEEEIENDDRIKHVKGLKSELDAHDTVDERLRHRALMRQDEAAEAAAKNQSD
;
A
#
# COMPACT_ATOMS: atom_id res chain seq x y z
N MET A 1 9.81 20.00 -24.86
CA MET A 1 8.34 19.86 -25.01
C MET A 1 7.80 20.20 -26.40
N MET A 2 8.62 20.55 -27.42
CA MET A 2 8.13 20.79 -28.80
C MET A 2 8.20 19.59 -29.76
N ARG A 3 8.72 18.43 -29.33
CA ARG A 3 8.92 17.25 -30.19
C ARG A 3 7.69 16.34 -30.33
N GLN A 4 6.69 16.47 -29.47
CA GLN A 4 5.50 15.60 -29.50
C GLN A 4 4.47 16.02 -30.56
N HIS A 5 4.37 17.32 -30.88
CA HIS A 5 3.35 17.85 -31.79
C HIS A 5 3.67 17.69 -33.29
N PHE A 6 4.93 17.40 -33.65
CA PHE A 6 5.31 17.19 -35.06
C PHE A 6 5.00 15.77 -35.56
N VAL A 7 4.87 14.79 -34.64
CA VAL A 7 4.64 13.38 -34.99
C VAL A 7 3.20 13.14 -35.45
N THR A 8 2.22 13.82 -34.84
CA THR A 8 0.80 13.62 -35.14
C THR A 8 0.38 14.03 -36.55
N LEU A 9 1.06 15.01 -37.16
CA LEU A 9 0.71 15.49 -38.51
C LEU A 9 1.18 14.53 -39.62
N LEU A 10 2.30 13.84 -39.40
CA LEU A 10 2.85 12.87 -40.36
C LEU A 10 2.03 11.58 -40.38
N ASP A 11 1.50 11.16 -39.23
CA ASP A 11 0.68 9.95 -39.10
C ASP A 11 -0.67 10.09 -39.83
N VAL A 12 -1.30 11.28 -39.75
CA VAL A 12 -2.56 11.56 -40.46
C VAL A 12 -2.38 11.53 -41.98
N LEU A 13 -1.29 12.11 -42.48
CA LEU A 13 -0.96 12.09 -43.92
C LEU A 13 -0.64 10.68 -44.45
N THR A 14 -0.04 9.83 -43.61
CA THR A 14 0.29 8.44 -43.96
C THR A 14 -0.96 7.54 -43.94
N SER A 15 -1.88 7.81 -43.02
CA SER A 15 -3.19 7.14 -42.96
C SER A 15 -4.08 7.49 -44.17
N LEU A 16 -4.08 8.75 -44.62
CA LEU A 16 -4.84 9.18 -45.79
C LEU A 16 -4.29 8.64 -47.13
N ARG A 17 -2.98 8.36 -47.23
CA ARG A 17 -2.41 7.70 -48.43
C ARG A 17 -2.82 6.24 -48.55
N ASN A 18 -2.94 5.52 -47.44
CA ASN A 18 -3.35 4.11 -47.45
C ASN A 18 -4.82 3.90 -47.87
N LEU A 19 -5.68 4.91 -47.71
CA LEU A 19 -7.08 4.82 -48.16
C LEU A 19 -7.28 5.08 -49.67
N ARG A 20 -6.25 5.54 -50.39
CA ARG A 20 -6.35 5.89 -51.82
C ARG A 20 -5.97 4.74 -52.78
N ASP A 21 -5.29 3.70 -52.30
CA ASP A 21 -4.74 2.62 -53.16
C ASP A 21 -5.62 1.38 -53.33
N ASN A 22 -6.88 1.37 -52.85
CA ASN A 22 -7.75 0.18 -52.97
C ASN A 22 -8.88 0.34 -54.01
N GLN A 23 -8.51 0.73 -55.22
CA GLN A 23 -9.34 0.60 -56.43
C GLN A 23 -8.47 0.03 -57.55
N ASP A 24 -8.05 -1.23 -57.41
CA ASP A 24 -7.72 -2.04 -58.57
C ASP A 24 -8.51 -3.36 -58.53
N THR A 25 -9.57 -3.35 -59.32
CA THR A 25 -10.34 -4.47 -59.83
C THR A 25 -9.40 -5.56 -60.38
N THR A 26 -9.33 -6.75 -59.74
CA THR A 26 -9.12 -8.10 -60.34
C THR A 26 -8.53 -9.16 -59.38
N ALA A 27 -8.68 -9.05 -58.06
CA ALA A 27 -8.40 -10.15 -57.14
C ALA A 27 -9.71 -10.67 -56.52
N VAL A 28 -10.03 -11.93 -56.74
CA VAL A 28 -10.96 -12.71 -55.90
C VAL A 28 -10.68 -12.39 -54.44
N ASN A 29 -11.73 -11.98 -53.71
CA ASN A 29 -11.67 -11.56 -52.30
C ASN A 29 -11.01 -12.63 -51.42
N PHE A 30 -9.68 -12.59 -51.30
CA PHE A 30 -8.93 -13.33 -50.32
C PHE A 30 -8.96 -12.50 -49.04
N PHE A 31 -10.02 -12.66 -48.25
CA PHE A 31 -10.12 -12.11 -46.91
C PHE A 31 -8.96 -12.70 -46.11
N ASP A 32 -7.96 -11.89 -45.79
CA ASP A 32 -6.88 -12.29 -44.90
C ASP A 32 -7.35 -11.99 -43.46
N PRO A 33 -7.83 -13.00 -42.71
CA PRO A 33 -8.38 -12.78 -41.37
C PRO A 33 -7.34 -12.22 -40.40
N LEU A 34 -6.05 -12.27 -40.71
CA LEU A 34 -4.98 -11.72 -39.88
C LEU A 34 -4.75 -10.22 -40.11
N LYS A 35 -5.11 -9.70 -41.29
CA LYS A 35 -4.98 -8.27 -41.63
C LYS A 35 -6.27 -7.49 -41.46
N GLU A 36 -7.41 -8.12 -41.72
CA GLU A 36 -8.72 -7.46 -41.70
C GLU A 36 -9.41 -7.53 -40.33
N CYS A 37 -8.97 -8.42 -39.43
CA CYS A 37 -9.43 -8.44 -38.03
C CYS A 37 -8.38 -7.81 -37.10
N LYS A 38 -8.59 -6.54 -36.75
CA LYS A 38 -7.87 -5.91 -35.64
C LYS A 38 -8.60 -6.27 -34.34
N CYS A 39 -8.11 -7.29 -33.64
CA CYS A 39 -8.61 -7.66 -32.32
C CYS A 39 -7.78 -6.95 -31.24
N ASP A 40 -8.34 -5.87 -30.68
CA ASP A 40 -7.82 -5.33 -29.42
C ASP A 40 -8.18 -6.30 -28.28
N PRO A 41 -7.31 -6.47 -27.26
CA PRO A 41 -7.61 -7.32 -26.13
C PRO A 41 -8.87 -6.82 -25.40
N ALA A 42 -9.70 -7.75 -24.92
CA ALA A 42 -10.90 -7.39 -24.19
C ALA A 42 -10.54 -6.76 -22.84
N CYS A 43 -11.25 -5.71 -22.44
CA CYS A 43 -11.06 -5.08 -21.12
C CYS A 43 -11.53 -5.97 -19.96
N THR A 44 -12.40 -6.93 -20.25
CA THR A 44 -12.93 -7.89 -19.28
C THR A 44 -12.81 -9.29 -19.86
N GLU A 45 -12.00 -10.11 -19.20
CA GLU A 45 -11.81 -11.51 -19.57
C GLU A 45 -11.94 -12.39 -18.33
N THR A 46 -12.64 -13.53 -18.48
CA THR A 46 -12.72 -14.56 -17.45
C THR A 46 -12.03 -15.80 -17.97
N THR A 47 -10.83 -16.08 -17.45
CA THR A 47 -10.08 -17.30 -17.75
C THR A 47 -10.36 -18.36 -16.69
N ILE A 48 -10.49 -19.62 -17.11
CA ILE A 48 -10.67 -20.76 -16.21
C ILE A 48 -9.42 -21.63 -16.35
N ASP A 49 -8.59 -21.62 -15.32
CA ASP A 49 -7.42 -22.50 -15.24
C ASP A 49 -7.89 -23.94 -15.00
N THR A 50 -7.48 -24.85 -15.87
CA THR A 50 -7.90 -26.25 -15.83
C THR A 50 -6.72 -27.15 -15.48
N THR A 51 -6.92 -28.02 -14.50
CA THR A 51 -5.96 -29.09 -14.16
C THR A 51 -6.63 -30.43 -14.42
N VAL A 52 -6.02 -31.26 -15.26
CA VAL A 52 -6.56 -32.58 -15.63
C VAL A 52 -5.85 -33.68 -14.86
N SER A 53 -6.62 -34.59 -14.28
CA SER A 53 -6.13 -35.85 -13.72
C SER A 53 -6.94 -37.00 -14.32
N TYR A 54 -6.28 -38.14 -14.55
CA TYR A 54 -6.89 -39.31 -15.17
C TYR A 54 -6.57 -40.57 -14.37
N ALA A 55 -7.52 -41.52 -14.40
CA ALA A 55 -7.38 -42.83 -13.78
C ALA A 55 -7.99 -43.88 -14.71
N LYS A 56 -7.56 -45.14 -14.56
CA LYS A 56 -8.13 -46.25 -15.34
C LYS A 56 -9.62 -46.39 -15.02
N PHE A 57 -10.43 -46.33 -16.08
CA PHE A 57 -11.86 -46.56 -16.03
C PHE A 57 -12.25 -47.59 -17.10
N PRO A 58 -13.17 -48.54 -16.83
CA PRO A 58 -13.79 -48.85 -15.54
C PRO A 58 -12.88 -49.69 -14.63
N MET A 59 -13.15 -49.71 -13.32
CA MET A 59 -12.52 -50.64 -12.38
C MET A 59 -13.02 -52.07 -12.64
N ASN A 60 -12.22 -53.10 -12.33
CA ASN A 60 -12.61 -54.51 -12.56
C ASN A 60 -13.95 -54.93 -11.92
N LYS A 61 -14.42 -54.23 -10.87
CA LYS A 61 -15.70 -54.47 -10.18
C LYS A 61 -16.70 -53.32 -10.34
N TYR A 62 -16.44 -52.40 -11.27
CA TYR A 62 -17.26 -51.22 -11.45
C TYR A 62 -18.63 -51.59 -12.02
N VAL A 63 -19.68 -51.02 -11.43
CA VAL A 63 -21.05 -51.08 -11.93
C VAL A 63 -21.28 -49.82 -12.75
N VAL A 64 -21.49 -49.97 -14.06
CA VAL A 64 -21.84 -48.83 -14.91
C VAL A 64 -23.32 -48.52 -14.68
N LEU A 65 -23.65 -47.26 -14.39
CA LEU A 65 -25.05 -46.82 -14.29
C LEU A 65 -25.48 -46.40 -15.70
N ASN A 66 -26.54 -47.00 -16.26
CA ASN A 66 -26.99 -46.71 -17.63
C ASN A 66 -28.11 -45.65 -17.73
N SER A 67 -28.56 -45.09 -16.61
CA SER A 67 -29.76 -44.24 -16.56
C SER A 67 -29.60 -43.09 -15.56
N PRO A 68 -30.08 -41.86 -15.90
CA PRO A 68 -30.15 -40.73 -14.97
C PRO A 68 -31.16 -40.94 -13.83
N SER A 69 -32.02 -41.96 -13.92
CA SER A 69 -32.90 -42.42 -12.84
C SER A 69 -32.39 -43.76 -12.32
N ALA A 70 -31.55 -43.69 -11.29
CA ALA A 70 -30.83 -44.80 -10.67
C ALA A 70 -31.76 -45.82 -10.00
N THR A 71 -32.24 -46.82 -10.75
CA THR A 71 -32.82 -48.04 -10.18
C THR A 71 -32.26 -49.34 -10.77
N GLN A 72 -31.35 -49.26 -11.75
CA GLN A 72 -30.70 -50.46 -12.29
C GLN A 72 -29.19 -50.29 -12.42
N GLU A 73 -28.48 -50.95 -11.51
CA GLU A 73 -27.06 -51.23 -11.53
C GLU A 73 -26.72 -52.12 -12.73
N PHE A 74 -26.13 -51.59 -13.81
CA PHE A 74 -25.64 -52.44 -14.90
C PHE A 74 -24.25 -52.97 -14.50
N SER A 75 -24.19 -54.27 -14.23
CA SER A 75 -22.96 -55.00 -13.99
C SER A 75 -22.61 -55.80 -15.24
N CYS A 76 -21.34 -55.80 -15.65
CA CYS A 76 -20.82 -56.74 -16.67
C CYS A 76 -20.96 -58.22 -16.25
N THR A 77 -21.46 -58.52 -15.05
CA THR A 77 -21.81 -59.88 -14.58
C THR A 77 -23.24 -60.29 -14.98
N LYS A 78 -24.14 -59.33 -15.24
CA LYS A 78 -25.55 -59.54 -15.57
C LYS A 78 -25.91 -58.82 -16.88
N ASN A 79 -25.13 -59.01 -17.93
CA ASN A 79 -25.42 -58.42 -19.23
C ASN A 79 -26.07 -59.44 -20.18
N THR A 80 -26.95 -58.96 -21.05
CA THR A 80 -27.53 -59.73 -22.16
C THR A 80 -26.89 -59.38 -23.50
N ASN A 81 -26.03 -58.34 -23.54
CA ASN A 81 -25.43 -57.80 -24.75
C ASN A 81 -24.04 -58.37 -25.08
N PHE A 82 -23.36 -59.02 -24.13
CA PHE A 82 -22.04 -59.62 -24.36
C PHE A 82 -22.01 -61.07 -23.89
N ALA A 83 -21.21 -61.91 -24.55
CA ALA A 83 -21.13 -63.34 -24.26
C ALA A 83 -20.35 -63.63 -22.96
N THR A 84 -19.37 -62.77 -22.62
CA THR A 84 -18.58 -62.91 -21.40
C THR A 84 -18.41 -61.57 -20.68
N SER A 85 -18.19 -61.63 -19.36
CA SER A 85 -17.92 -60.45 -18.54
C SER A 85 -16.62 -59.74 -18.95
N ALA A 86 -15.62 -60.49 -19.44
CA ALA A 86 -14.35 -59.95 -19.89
C ALA A 86 -14.48 -59.10 -21.17
N GLU A 87 -15.30 -59.54 -22.12
CA GLU A 87 -15.56 -58.82 -23.37
C GLU A 87 -16.30 -57.49 -23.12
N CYS A 88 -17.24 -57.50 -22.17
CA CYS A 88 -17.92 -56.29 -21.70
C CYS A 88 -16.94 -55.27 -21.11
N ILE A 89 -16.05 -55.70 -20.21
CA ILE A 89 -15.07 -54.83 -19.58
C ILE A 89 -14.10 -54.27 -20.63
N ASN A 90 -13.65 -55.07 -21.60
CA ASN A 90 -12.76 -54.60 -22.65
C ASN A 90 -13.43 -53.54 -23.53
N TRP A 91 -14.68 -53.78 -23.94
CA TRP A 91 -15.44 -52.83 -24.74
C TRP A 91 -15.63 -51.48 -24.03
N TYR A 92 -16.02 -51.49 -22.75
CA TYR A 92 -16.15 -50.26 -21.97
C TYR A 92 -14.79 -49.58 -21.72
N SER A 93 -13.70 -50.35 -21.54
CA SER A 93 -12.37 -49.79 -21.38
C SER A 93 -11.88 -49.03 -22.62
N GLU A 94 -12.35 -49.39 -23.82
CA GLU A 94 -11.95 -48.76 -25.08
C GLU A 94 -12.91 -47.63 -25.51
N ASN A 95 -14.19 -47.71 -25.12
CA ASN A 95 -15.25 -46.82 -25.65
C ASN A 95 -15.84 -45.86 -24.61
N SER A 96 -15.49 -45.97 -23.33
CA SER A 96 -16.07 -45.13 -22.27
C SER A 96 -15.04 -44.25 -21.56
N ALA A 97 -15.46 -43.03 -21.26
CA ALA A 97 -14.73 -42.08 -20.44
C ALA A 97 -15.68 -41.46 -19.42
N ALA A 98 -15.24 -41.36 -18.18
CA ALA A 98 -15.94 -40.64 -17.12
C ALA A 98 -15.24 -39.28 -16.93
N VAL A 99 -15.98 -38.19 -17.13
CA VAL A 99 -15.47 -36.83 -16.94
C VAL A 99 -16.24 -36.17 -15.80
N GLY A 100 -15.50 -35.78 -14.76
CA GLY A 100 -16.02 -35.00 -13.64
C GLY A 100 -15.42 -33.60 -13.70
N ILE A 101 -16.27 -32.58 -13.87
CA ILE A 101 -15.86 -31.17 -13.87
C ILE A 101 -16.27 -30.59 -12.54
N PHE A 102 -15.28 -30.15 -11.77
CA PHE A 102 -15.48 -29.56 -10.45
C PHE A 102 -14.51 -28.39 -10.29
N PHE A 103 -14.87 -27.43 -9.44
CA PHE A 103 -13.94 -26.41 -9.00
C PHE A 103 -13.05 -26.98 -7.89
N ASP A 104 -11.75 -26.66 -7.92
CA ASP A 104 -10.79 -27.09 -6.90
C ASP A 104 -11.11 -26.47 -5.53
N GLY A 105 -11.57 -25.21 -5.54
CA GLY A 105 -11.99 -24.47 -4.35
C GLY A 105 -13.10 -23.45 -4.64
N LEU A 106 -13.53 -22.75 -3.59
CA LEU A 106 -14.52 -21.67 -3.66
C LEU A 106 -13.81 -20.30 -3.64
N ASP A 107 -12.73 -20.17 -4.40
CA ASP A 107 -11.94 -18.95 -4.50
C ASP A 107 -11.80 -18.55 -5.96
N TYR A 108 -11.80 -17.24 -6.23
CA TYR A 108 -11.56 -16.69 -7.55
C TYR A 108 -10.49 -15.60 -7.47
N ASN A 109 -9.61 -15.55 -8.47
CA ASN A 109 -8.60 -14.50 -8.59
C ASN A 109 -9.10 -13.40 -9.51
N SER A 110 -9.10 -12.15 -9.04
CA SER A 110 -9.46 -10.98 -9.84
C SER A 110 -8.25 -10.07 -10.06
N TYR A 111 -7.93 -9.80 -11.32
CA TYR A 111 -6.88 -8.86 -11.70
C TYR A 111 -7.53 -7.63 -12.33
N VAL A 112 -7.27 -6.45 -11.77
CA VAL A 112 -7.80 -5.18 -12.26
C VAL A 112 -6.64 -4.21 -12.45
N GLU A 113 -6.46 -3.74 -13.67
CA GLU A 113 -5.50 -2.69 -13.97
C GLU A 113 -6.08 -1.33 -13.57
N THR A 114 -5.32 -0.57 -12.77
CA THR A 114 -5.70 0.78 -12.36
C THR A 114 -4.63 1.77 -12.80
N PRO A 115 -5.00 3.00 -13.19
CA PRO A 115 -4.03 3.99 -13.61
C PRO A 115 -3.09 4.32 -12.44
N SER A 116 -1.78 4.22 -12.65
CA SER A 116 -0.78 4.49 -11.62
C SER A 116 -0.77 5.96 -11.16
N TYR A 117 -1.27 6.86 -12.01
CA TYR A 117 -1.32 8.28 -11.74
C TYR A 117 -2.64 8.88 -12.22
N THR A 118 -3.44 9.35 -11.27
CA THR A 118 -4.71 10.02 -11.51
C THR A 118 -4.50 11.54 -11.55
N ILE A 119 -5.39 12.25 -12.26
CA ILE A 119 -5.38 13.72 -12.30
C ILE A 119 -5.52 14.30 -10.88
N SER A 120 -6.31 13.65 -10.02
CA SER A 120 -6.47 14.05 -8.62
C SER A 120 -5.15 13.95 -7.83
N GLN A 121 -4.37 12.88 -8.04
CA GLN A 121 -3.01 12.77 -7.45
C GLN A 121 -2.09 13.86 -7.98
N ALA A 122 -2.17 14.16 -9.28
CA ALA A 122 -1.40 15.25 -9.88
C ALA A 122 -1.67 16.61 -9.25
N LEU A 123 -2.95 16.91 -9.02
CA LEU A 123 -3.36 18.16 -8.37
C LEU A 123 -2.98 18.21 -6.90
N ASN A 124 -2.96 17.07 -6.19
CA ASN A 124 -2.52 17.00 -4.81
C ASN A 124 -1.02 17.30 -4.69
N GLU A 125 -0.18 16.68 -5.52
CA GLU A 125 1.26 16.93 -5.53
C GLU A 125 1.59 18.36 -5.94
N LEU A 126 0.91 18.87 -6.98
CA LEU A 126 1.05 20.24 -7.43
C LEU A 126 0.62 21.21 -6.32
N GLY A 127 -0.54 21.01 -5.71
CA GLY A 127 -1.05 21.86 -4.63
C GLY A 127 -0.14 21.88 -3.41
N GLY A 128 0.43 20.73 -3.02
CA GLY A 128 1.38 20.63 -1.91
C GLY A 128 2.66 21.42 -2.16
N GLN A 129 3.27 21.25 -3.33
CA GLN A 129 4.49 21.98 -3.71
C GLN A 129 4.21 23.48 -3.82
N MET A 130 3.15 23.88 -4.53
CA MET A 130 2.76 25.29 -4.67
C MET A 130 2.47 25.95 -3.32
N GLY A 131 1.73 25.24 -2.44
CA GLY A 131 1.37 25.72 -1.12
C GLY A 131 2.59 25.98 -0.23
N PHE A 132 3.62 25.13 -0.31
CA PHE A 132 4.88 25.34 0.39
C PHE A 132 5.59 26.63 -0.07
N TRP A 133 5.75 26.81 -1.38
CA TRP A 133 6.43 28.00 -1.92
C TRP A 133 5.67 29.29 -1.64
N LEU A 134 4.33 29.28 -1.72
CA LEU A 134 3.51 30.42 -1.34
C LEU A 134 3.55 30.69 0.17
N GLY A 135 3.56 29.65 0.99
CA GLY A 135 3.67 29.73 2.45
C GLY A 135 4.98 30.37 2.91
N VAL A 136 6.11 29.98 2.31
CA VAL A 136 7.41 30.62 2.60
C VAL A 136 7.41 32.08 2.14
N SER A 137 6.80 32.38 0.99
CA SER A 137 6.73 33.74 0.44
C SER A 137 5.96 34.71 1.33
N ILE A 138 4.83 34.28 1.94
CA ILE A 138 4.02 35.15 2.82
C ILE A 138 4.72 35.43 4.16
N ILE A 139 5.44 34.47 4.72
CA ILE A 139 6.22 34.66 5.96
C ILE A 139 7.30 35.73 5.71
N SER A 140 8.05 35.60 4.60
CA SER A 140 9.06 36.58 4.20
C SER A 140 8.47 37.99 4.00
N LEU A 141 7.26 38.10 3.47
CA LEU A 141 6.59 39.40 3.30
C LEU A 141 6.27 40.07 4.65
N ILE A 142 5.77 39.30 5.62
CA ILE A 142 5.48 39.80 6.97
C ILE A 142 6.78 40.24 7.66
N GLU A 143 7.83 39.45 7.54
CA GLU A 143 9.15 39.79 8.08
C GLU A 143 9.70 41.09 7.48
N PHE A 144 9.59 41.25 6.16
CA PHE A 144 10.02 42.47 5.46
C PHE A 144 9.26 43.71 5.95
N ILE A 145 7.94 43.61 6.15
CA ILE A 145 7.12 44.71 6.68
C ILE A 145 7.54 45.05 8.12
N GLY A 146 7.75 44.04 8.97
CA GLY A 146 8.22 44.25 10.34
C GLY A 146 9.59 44.93 10.39
N LEU A 147 10.53 44.47 9.56
CA LEU A 147 11.87 45.05 9.45
C LEU A 147 11.83 46.48 8.93
N ALA A 148 11.01 46.76 7.91
CA ALA A 148 10.80 48.12 7.42
C ALA A 148 10.23 49.05 8.50
N ALA A 149 9.27 48.59 9.31
CA ALA A 149 8.70 49.37 10.41
C ALA A 149 9.75 49.71 11.48
N VAL A 150 10.58 48.73 11.88
CA VAL A 150 11.69 48.94 12.84
C VAL A 150 12.72 49.92 12.29
N LEU A 151 13.12 49.77 11.01
CA LEU A 151 14.04 50.70 10.36
C LEU A 151 13.45 52.13 10.29
N CYS A 152 12.18 52.27 9.93
CA CYS A 152 11.51 53.56 9.90
C CYS A 152 11.43 54.20 11.30
N MET A 153 11.07 53.43 12.33
CA MET A 153 11.08 53.92 13.72
C MET A 153 12.49 54.34 14.17
N TRP A 154 13.52 53.57 13.79
CA TRP A 154 14.91 53.89 14.09
C TRP A 154 15.39 55.16 13.40
N CYS A 155 14.99 55.38 12.14
CA CYS A 155 15.27 56.60 11.37
C CYS A 155 14.54 57.83 11.94
N ILE A 156 13.30 57.68 12.43
CA ILE A 156 12.48 58.79 12.93
C ILE A 156 12.83 59.16 14.39
N HIS A 157 13.22 58.19 15.23
CA HIS A 157 13.46 58.40 16.67
C HIS A 157 14.95 58.50 17.07
N GLY A 158 15.87 58.76 16.13
CA GLY A 158 17.24 59.20 16.41
C GLY A 158 17.89 58.60 17.67
N LYS A 159 18.27 57.32 17.61
CA LYS A 159 19.02 56.58 18.64
C LYS A 159 18.50 56.75 20.08
N ASN A 160 17.37 56.15 20.44
CA ASN A 160 17.09 55.65 21.81
C ASN A 160 15.89 54.67 21.85
N VAL A 161 15.77 53.77 20.87
CA VAL A 161 14.79 52.68 20.96
C VAL A 161 15.43 51.54 21.73
N LYS A 162 14.95 51.28 22.96
CA LYS A 162 15.28 50.06 23.71
C LYS A 162 14.43 48.93 23.14
N ILE A 163 15.00 48.13 22.24
CA ILE A 163 14.39 46.85 21.80
C ILE A 163 14.70 45.83 22.89
N GLY A 164 13.79 45.75 23.86
CA GLY A 164 13.85 44.81 24.98
C GLY A 164 13.10 45.38 26.19
N PRO A 165 12.31 44.57 26.92
CA PRO A 165 11.77 45.01 28.20
C PRO A 165 12.94 45.40 29.11
N SER A 166 12.79 46.50 29.83
CA SER A 166 13.84 46.98 30.72
C SER A 166 14.14 45.93 31.81
N GLU A 167 15.37 45.86 32.32
CA GLU A 167 15.69 44.95 33.43
C GLU A 167 14.76 45.19 34.64
N GLU A 168 14.33 46.44 34.83
CA GLU A 168 13.34 46.85 35.83
C GLU A 168 11.94 46.28 35.59
N GLU A 169 11.49 46.11 34.34
CA GLU A 169 10.23 45.44 34.00
C GLU A 169 10.33 43.92 34.17
N ILE A 170 11.47 43.33 33.81
CA ILE A 170 11.70 41.88 33.96
C ILE A 170 11.81 41.50 35.45
N GLU A 171 12.42 42.34 36.27
CA GLU A 171 12.53 42.12 37.72
C GLU A 171 11.18 42.31 38.43
N ASN A 172 10.30 43.17 37.91
CA ASN A 172 8.98 43.41 38.49
C ASN A 172 7.88 42.45 38.03
N ASP A 173 8.13 41.57 37.07
CA ASP A 173 7.16 40.57 36.63
C ASP A 173 6.85 39.56 37.75
N ASP A 174 5.60 39.54 38.21
CA ASP A 174 5.12 38.70 39.31
C ASP A 174 5.30 37.20 39.03
N ARG A 175 5.25 36.76 37.76
CA ARG A 175 5.46 35.35 37.39
C ARG A 175 6.92 34.97 37.61
N ILE A 176 7.85 35.86 37.27
CA ILE A 176 9.29 35.63 37.45
C ILE A 176 9.64 35.60 38.94
N LYS A 177 9.04 36.49 39.75
CA LYS A 177 9.20 36.47 41.22
C LYS A 177 8.71 35.16 41.83
N HIS A 178 7.54 34.68 41.41
CA HIS A 178 6.97 33.43 41.93
C HIS A 178 7.86 32.22 41.61
N VAL A 179 8.36 32.11 40.38
CA VAL A 179 9.26 31.02 39.99
C VAL A 179 10.59 31.07 40.74
N LYS A 180 11.17 32.26 40.92
CA LYS A 180 12.40 32.43 41.72
C LYS A 180 12.17 32.04 43.19
N GLY A 181 11.02 32.42 43.76
CA GLY A 181 10.62 32.03 45.12
C GLY A 181 10.54 30.51 45.27
N LEU A 182 9.77 29.85 44.39
CA LEU A 182 9.60 28.40 44.42
C LEU A 182 10.92 27.65 44.25
N LYS A 183 11.82 28.18 43.41
CA LYS A 183 13.16 27.61 43.24
C LYS A 183 13.99 27.70 44.53
N SER A 184 13.94 28.84 45.23
CA SER A 184 14.65 29.00 46.49
C SER A 184 14.12 28.09 47.60
N GLU A 185 12.81 27.80 47.61
CA GLU A 185 12.21 26.84 48.54
C GLU A 185 12.61 25.39 48.21
N LEU A 186 12.65 25.04 46.92
CA LEU A 186 13.07 23.70 46.49
C LEU A 186 14.55 23.45 46.80
N ASP A 187 15.43 24.41 46.51
CA ASP A 187 16.87 24.30 46.80
C ASP A 187 17.11 24.15 48.31
N ALA A 188 16.31 24.83 49.15
CA ALA A 188 16.37 24.65 50.60
C ALA A 188 15.97 23.23 51.02
N HIS A 189 14.92 22.65 50.43
CA HIS A 189 14.50 21.29 50.73
C HIS A 189 15.54 20.24 50.34
N ASP A 190 16.16 20.39 49.15
CA ASP A 190 17.19 19.48 48.67
C ASP A 190 18.43 19.46 49.58
N THR A 191 18.87 20.63 50.08
CA THR A 191 20.00 20.69 51.02
C THR A 191 19.69 20.03 52.36
N VAL A 192 18.43 20.08 52.82
CA VAL A 192 18.01 19.40 54.06
C VAL A 192 17.99 17.90 53.86
N ASP A 193 17.45 17.43 52.74
CA ASP A 193 17.41 16.00 52.39
C ASP A 193 18.83 15.42 52.25
N GLU A 194 19.75 16.16 51.63
CA GLU A 194 21.16 15.74 51.52
C GLU A 194 21.82 15.63 52.90
N ARG A 195 21.59 16.59 53.80
CA ARG A 195 22.09 16.54 55.19
C ARG A 195 21.48 15.38 55.98
N LEU A 196 20.20 15.08 55.78
CA LEU A 196 19.53 13.96 56.44
C LEU A 196 20.10 12.61 55.98
N ARG A 197 20.33 12.45 54.67
CA ARG A 197 20.99 11.26 54.11
C ARG A 197 22.40 11.09 54.67
N HIS A 198 23.19 12.17 54.71
CA HIS A 198 24.54 12.11 55.28
C HIS A 198 24.50 11.71 56.77
N ARG A 199 23.59 12.26 57.58
CA ARG A 199 23.44 11.88 58.99
C ARG A 199 22.92 10.44 59.19
N ALA A 200 22.18 9.90 58.23
CA ALA A 200 21.72 8.52 58.28
C ALA A 200 22.87 7.54 57.98
N LEU A 201 23.72 7.85 57.00
CA LEU A 201 24.90 7.06 56.68
C LEU A 201 25.88 7.01 57.85
N MET A 202 26.19 8.16 58.48
CA MET A 202 27.06 8.18 59.66
C MET A 202 26.51 7.31 60.81
N ARG A 203 25.18 7.31 61.03
CA ARG A 203 24.55 6.46 62.03
C ARG A 203 24.60 4.97 61.68
N GLN A 204 24.57 4.62 60.39
CA GLN A 204 24.74 3.24 59.95
C GLN A 204 26.18 2.76 60.16
N ASP A 205 27.17 3.60 59.87
CA ASP A 205 28.58 3.29 60.10
C ASP A 205 28.89 3.12 61.59
N GLU A 206 28.37 4.02 62.45
CA GLU A 206 28.49 3.91 63.91
C GLU A 206 27.85 2.60 64.45
N ALA A 207 26.67 2.22 63.92
CA ALA A 207 26.01 0.98 64.30
C ALA A 207 26.78 -0.27 63.83
N ALA A 208 27.40 -0.22 62.65
CA ALA A 208 28.23 -1.31 62.14
C ALA A 208 29.53 -1.48 62.95
N GLU A 209 30.18 -0.39 63.34
CA GLU A 209 31.39 -0.43 64.17
C GLU A 209 31.09 -0.95 65.60
N ALA A 210 29.96 -0.54 66.18
CA ALA A 210 29.51 -1.06 67.48
C ALA A 210 29.20 -2.56 67.43
N ALA A 211 28.60 -3.06 66.33
CA ALA A 211 28.36 -4.49 66.14
C ALA A 211 29.67 -5.29 65.98
N ALA A 212 30.68 -4.74 65.28
CA ALA A 212 31.97 -5.38 65.10
C ALA A 212 32.74 -5.58 66.42
N LYS A 213 32.65 -4.62 67.36
CA LYS A 213 33.29 -4.75 68.69
C LYS A 213 32.68 -5.84 69.56
N ASN A 214 31.37 -6.09 69.45
CA ASN A 214 30.69 -7.13 70.23
C ASN A 214 31.00 -8.56 69.76
N GLN A 215 31.73 -8.73 68.66
CA GLN A 215 32.08 -10.03 68.09
C GLN A 215 33.55 -10.42 68.33
N SER A 216 34.31 -9.56 69.02
CA SER A 216 35.73 -9.75 69.37
C SER A 216 36.00 -9.96 70.87
N ASP A 217 34.95 -10.07 71.69
CA ASP A 217 34.99 -10.50 73.11
C ASP A 217 34.37 -11.91 73.24
#